data_AF-H8H1M3-F1
#
_entry.id   AF-H8H1M3-F1
#
_cell.length_a   1.000
_cell.length_b   1.000
_cell.length_c   1.000
_cell.angle_alpha   90.00
_cell.angle_beta   90.00
_cell.angle_gamma   90.00
#
_symmetry.space_group_name_H-M   'P 1'
#
loop_
_entity.id
_entity.type
_entity.pdbx_description
1 polymer ?
#
loop_
_entity_poly.entity_id
_entity_poly.type
_entity_poly.pdbx_seq_one_letter_code
_entity_poly.pdbx_strand_id
1 'polypeptide(L)' 'MVKVYVYGTHIPSDIPTHELGPFLTEQEARDAVAQLEGKPFAWERTKWGFMTSSRTTRWVTEVRAHLPMDKR' A
#
# COMPACT_ATOMS: atom_id res chain seq x y z
N MET A 1 16.39 6.11 -2.27
CA MET A 1 15.76 4.80 -2.50
C MET A 1 14.28 4.97 -2.33
N VAL A 2 13.47 4.46 -3.27
CA VAL A 2 12.01 4.50 -3.16
C VAL A 2 11.59 3.53 -2.06
N LYS A 3 10.78 3.99 -1.11
CA LYS A 3 10.21 3.13 -0.07
C LYS A 3 8.71 3.05 -0.32
N VAL A 4 8.19 1.84 -0.46
CA VAL A 4 6.77 1.61 -0.63
C VAL A 4 6.17 1.26 0.72
N TYR A 5 5.12 1.97 1.08
CA TYR A 5 4.35 1.71 2.29
C TYR A 5 2.95 1.31 1.88
N VAL A 6 2.32 0.44 2.65
CA VAL A 6 0.92 0.07 2.44
C VAL A 6 0.13 0.42 3.68
N TYR A 7 -1.00 1.07 3.46
CA TYR A 7 -1.96 1.38 4.50
C TYR A 7 -3.26 0.69 4.13
N GLY A 8 -3.94 0.14 5.12
CA GLY A 8 -5.31 -0.30 4.92
C GLY A 8 -6.27 0.62 5.64
N THR A 9 -7.50 0.63 5.19
CA THR A 9 -8.62 1.31 5.86
C THR A 9 -9.79 0.37 5.82
N HIS A 10 -10.31 0.00 6.99
CA HIS A 10 -11.49 -0.83 7.08
C HIS A 10 -12.73 0.04 6.85
N ILE A 11 -13.33 -0.04 5.66
CA ILE A 11 -14.41 0.86 5.21
C ILE A 11 -15.61 0.90 6.19
N PRO A 12 -16.06 -0.22 6.78
CA PRO A 12 -17.17 -0.18 7.75
C PRO A 12 -16.87 0.56 9.05
N SER A 13 -15.58 0.67 9.42
CA SER A 13 -15.16 1.30 10.68
C SER A 13 -14.40 2.61 10.48
N ASP A 14 -14.03 2.92 9.23
CA ASP A 14 -13.08 3.97 8.84
C ASP A 14 -11.75 3.96 9.60
N ILE A 15 -11.42 2.84 10.25
CA ILE A 15 -10.19 2.70 11.04
C ILE A 15 -9.06 2.35 10.05
N PRO A 16 -8.01 3.18 9.96
CA PRO A 16 -6.81 2.81 9.23
C PRO A 16 -6.17 1.60 9.92
N THR A 17 -6.08 0.48 9.21
CA THR A 17 -5.27 -0.66 9.64
C THR A 17 -3.78 -0.33 9.52
N HIS A 18 -2.98 -1.02 10.34
CA HIS A 18 -1.54 -0.80 10.48
C HIS A 18 -0.80 -0.58 9.15
N GLU A 19 0.11 0.40 9.15
CA GLU A 19 1.09 0.59 8.08
C GLU A 19 1.96 -0.67 7.95
N LEU A 20 2.09 -1.17 6.73
CA LEU A 20 2.97 -2.28 6.37
C LEU A 20 4.12 -1.73 5.54
N GLY A 21 5.33 -2.12 5.91
CA GLY A 21 6.56 -1.74 5.21
C GLY A 21 7.69 -1.40 6.18
N PRO A 22 8.76 -0.76 5.68
CA PRO A 22 8.96 -0.34 4.29
C PRO A 22 9.29 -1.51 3.35
N PHE A 23 8.69 -1.51 2.16
CA PHE A 23 9.02 -2.43 1.07
C PHE A 23 9.91 -1.76 0.02
N LEU A 24 10.73 -2.55 -0.67
CA LEU A 24 11.61 -2.08 -1.74
C LEU A 24 10.86 -1.94 -3.07
N THR A 25 9.85 -2.79 -3.27
CA THR A 25 9.06 -2.82 -4.50
C THR A 25 7.56 -2.73 -4.23
N GLU A 26 6.82 -2.22 -5.21
CA GLU A 26 5.36 -2.21 -5.15
C GLU A 26 4.80 -3.64 -5.17
N GLN A 27 5.49 -4.59 -5.79
CA GLN A 27 5.09 -5.99 -5.84
C GLN A 27 5.10 -6.63 -4.45
N GLU A 28 6.20 -6.48 -3.70
CA GLU A 28 6.31 -6.98 -2.31
C GLU A 28 5.22 -6.40 -1.41
N ALA A 29 4.93 -5.11 -1.58
CA ALA A 29 3.90 -4.40 -0.84
C ALA A 29 2.51 -5.03 -1.08
N ARG A 30 2.20 -5.38 -2.33
CA ARG A 30 0.95 -6.04 -2.71
C ARG A 30 0.86 -7.48 -2.23
N ASP A 31 1.95 -8.23 -2.35
CA ASP A 31 2.06 -9.60 -1.88
C ASP A 31 1.84 -9.70 -0.36
N ALA A 32 2.43 -8.77 0.41
CA ALA A 32 2.22 -8.70 1.85
C ALA A 32 0.74 -8.49 2.22
N VAL A 33 0.03 -7.64 1.47
CA VAL A 33 -1.41 -7.43 1.67
C VAL A 33 -2.24 -8.64 1.27
N ALA A 34 -1.92 -9.28 0.14
CA ALA A 34 -2.60 -10.50 -0.29
C ALA A 34 -2.44 -11.64 0.73
N GLN A 35 -1.27 -11.73 1.37
CA GLN A 35 -1.03 -12.69 2.45
C GLN A 35 -1.83 -12.39 3.72
N LEU A 36 -1.96 -11.12 4.12
CA LEU A 36 -2.70 -10.73 5.32
C LEU A 36 -4.19 -11.06 5.26
N GLU A 37 -4.81 -10.91 4.09
CA GLU A 37 -6.24 -11.21 3.91
C GLU A 37 -6.46 -12.61 3.32
N GLY A 38 -5.38 -13.34 2.99
CA GLY A 38 -5.42 -14.68 2.41
C GLY A 38 -6.15 -14.75 1.06
N LYS A 39 -6.20 -13.63 0.32
CA LYS A 39 -6.96 -13.52 -0.94
C LYS A 39 -6.21 -12.70 -1.99
N PRO A 40 -6.31 -13.09 -3.27
CA PRO A 40 -5.77 -12.27 -4.36
C PRO A 40 -6.62 -11.00 -4.52
N PHE A 41 -5.96 -9.85 -4.54
CA PHE A 41 -6.59 -8.56 -4.76
C PHE A 41 -6.41 -8.07 -6.19
N ALA A 42 -7.44 -7.39 -6.71
CA ALA A 42 -7.34 -6.64 -7.96
C ALA A 42 -6.77 -5.25 -7.65
N TRP A 43 -5.55 -4.99 -8.10
CA TRP A 43 -4.87 -3.72 -7.87
C TRP A 43 -5.08 -2.76 -9.03
N GLU A 44 -5.53 -1.56 -8.71
CA GLU A 44 -5.69 -0.45 -9.65
C GLU A 44 -4.54 0.53 -9.50
N ARG A 45 -3.91 0.91 -10.61
CA ARG A 45 -2.82 1.90 -10.60
C ARG A 45 -3.42 3.30 -10.53
N THR A 46 -2.98 4.10 -9.57
CA THR A 46 -3.40 5.48 -9.36
C THR A 46 -2.20 6.43 -9.37
N LYS A 47 -2.47 7.74 -9.35
CA LYS A 47 -1.43 8.79 -9.33
C LYS A 47 -0.52 8.76 -8.08
N TRP A 48 -0.93 8.09 -7.01
CA TRP A 48 -0.18 8.01 -5.74
C TRP A 48 0.46 6.63 -5.49
N GLY A 49 0.23 5.67 -6.39
CA GLY A 49 0.60 4.27 -6.23
C GLY A 49 -0.57 3.36 -6.58
N PHE A 50 -0.59 2.13 -6.07
CA PHE A 50 -1.65 1.17 -6.32
C PHE A 50 -2.68 1.15 -5.19
N MET A 51 -3.94 0.99 -5.56
CA MET A 51 -5.04 0.88 -4.62
C MET A 51 -5.81 -0.41 -4.91
N THR A 52 -6.34 -1.04 -3.88
CA THR A 52 -7.32 -2.11 -4.03
C THR A 52 -8.40 -1.95 -2.98
N SER A 53 -9.63 -2.27 -3.34
CA SER A 53 -10.77 -2.23 -2.43
C SER A 53 -11.49 -3.57 -2.48
N SER A 54 -11.54 -4.23 -1.33
CA SER A 54 -12.40 -5.37 -1.07
C SER A 54 -13.72 -4.89 -0.46
N ARG A 55 -14.69 -5.79 -0.34
CA ARG A 55 -16.00 -5.49 0.26
C ARG A 55 -15.88 -5.00 1.73
N THR A 56 -14.79 -5.32 2.41
CA THR A 56 -14.57 -5.01 3.84
C THR A 56 -13.39 -4.06 4.07
N THR A 57 -12.39 -4.08 3.19
CA THR A 57 -11.11 -3.41 3.44
C THR A 57 -10.64 -2.69 2.18
N ARG A 58 -10.16 -1.45 2.31
CA ARG A 58 -9.49 -0.72 1.24
C ARG A 58 -8.00 -0.66 1.56
N TRP A 59 -7.16 -1.17 0.67
CA TRP A 59 -5.70 -1.07 0.78
C TRP A 59 -5.15 -0.06 -0.22
N VAL A 60 -4.19 0.73 0.22
CA VAL A 60 -3.54 1.78 -0.56
C VAL A 60 -2.04 1.62 -0.38
N THR A 61 -1.33 1.28 -1.46
CA THR A 61 0.13 1.37 -1.50
C THR A 61 0.49 2.80 -1.85
N GLU A 62 1.15 3.50 -0.93
CA GLU A 62 1.73 4.80 -1.20
C GLU A 62 3.21 4.62 -1.53
N VAL A 63 3.60 5.09 -2.71
CA VAL A 63 5.01 5.12 -3.10
C VAL A 63 5.63 6.39 -2.52
N ARG A 64 6.20 6.28 -1.32
CA ARG A 64 7.04 7.36 -0.79
C ARG A 64 8.40 7.26 -1.45
N ALA A 65 8.55 7.95 -2.56
CA ALA A 65 9.86 8.26 -3.08
C ALA A 65 10.59 9.09 -2.01
N HIS A 66 11.41 8.43 -1.19
CA HIS A 66 12.50 9.12 -0.52
C HIS A 66 13.51 9.43 -1.63
N LEU A 67 13.14 10.40 -2.46
CA LEU A 67 14.07 11.18 -3.23
C LEU A 67 15.03 11.70 -2.17
N PRO A 68 16.33 11.33 -2.21
CA PRO A 68 17.29 12.14 -1.48
C PRO A 68 17.01 13.56 -1.99
N MET A 69 16.61 14.47 -1.09
CA MET A 69 16.70 15.88 -1.44
C MET A 69 18.16 16.07 -1.79
N ASP A 70 18.43 16.22 -3.08
CA ASP A 70 19.70 16.66 -3.59
C ASP A 70 19.95 18.01 -2.90
N LYS A 71 20.84 17.99 -1.90
CA LYS A 71 21.30 19.19 -1.23
C LYS A 71 22.04 20.01 -2.29
N ARG A 72 21.35 21.00 -2.85
CA ARG A 72 21.99 22.12 -3.55
C ARG A 72 22.91 22.89 -2.60
#